data_AF-A0A653BUC7-F1
#
_entry.id   AF-A0A653BUC7-F1
#
_cell.length_a   1.000
_cell.length_b   1.000
_cell.length_c   1.000
_cell.angle_alpha   90.00
_cell.angle_beta   90.00
_cell.angle_gamma   90.00
#
_symmetry.space_group_name_H-M   'P 1'
#
loop_
_entity.id
_entity.type
_entity.pdbx_description
1 polymer ?
#
loop_
_entity_poly.entity_id
_entity_poly.type
_entity_poly.pdbx_seq_one_letter_code
_entity_poly.pdbx_strand_id
1 'polypeptide(L)'
;MNLRQLNVIVWKNLIIRKRHWLLTTIEAFLPIALFFIIAYGRSLLPGLKKENITEPTFFDERHILYHGLDAGQTHLLFTPATPFHRRIIEGSTRSVVDKFQLQGDHVRGFDTEESLMRYFNANHNDTVVVVLFKGDEKNLDYTIRFFSRGNFGSNIAQTSKRYRGKLAATESDMLSDYNWKGFLSLQAAIDVSFMENALNKDNPFILSTRVMPYPPRTVDNGVDAIFKEMLPLITLFSFIFLCPAVLKRVVEEKYTGTKELMKMVGMKSWMLWLGWFIYGIIPMLFAVVVIVILMKVRMFGTEYPPIEFMDGSLLFCFLILYCMAAIVFCFAISSFFSKPMVAMVTGMLVWILSYFIPKYALNLDTGKQIPWSMSILLNLLPNMALHFGYNIIASYEERELGVQWNNIYKPSGGGKDDITMNNVFIMLIVDVVFYMLFTCYMDHVNPGKYGVRKSFLFPIKALFKFLRRDNNVEVGAATVHLQNVEEGHGYKKGIEIINLCKRYSSKVAVDNLSMDIYQNQITVLLGHNGAGKSTTMSVITGLYWHPDQH
;
A
#
# COMPACT_ATOMS: atom_id res chain seq x y z
N MET A 1 1.40 3.26 39.76
CA MET A 1 2.81 3.44 39.34
C MET A 1 2.96 3.71 37.83
N ASN A 2 2.30 2.95 36.95
CA ASN A 2 2.50 3.01 35.49
C ASN A 2 2.10 4.35 34.80
N LEU A 3 1.00 5.01 35.21
CA LEU A 3 0.57 6.28 34.58
C LEU A 3 1.52 7.46 34.85
N ARG A 4 2.10 7.54 36.06
CA ARG A 4 3.09 8.58 36.39
C ARG A 4 4.36 8.43 35.55
N GLN A 5 4.84 7.19 35.38
CA GLN A 5 5.99 6.90 34.51
C GLN A 5 5.70 7.26 33.05
N LEU A 6 4.49 6.99 32.54
CA LEU A 6 4.09 7.39 31.18
C LEU A 6 4.09 8.91 31.03
N ASN A 7 3.52 9.65 31.99
CA ASN A 7 3.51 11.11 31.98
C ASN A 7 4.92 11.71 31.94
N VAL A 8 5.89 11.11 32.66
CA VAL A 8 7.29 11.55 32.63
C VAL A 8 7.92 11.33 31.24
N ILE A 9 7.62 10.21 30.57
CA ILE A 9 8.11 9.94 29.21
C ILE A 9 7.52 10.96 28.22
N VAL A 10 6.21 11.20 28.30
CA VAL A 10 5.53 12.19 27.45
C VAL A 10 6.10 13.58 27.70
N TRP A 11 6.30 13.96 28.97
CA TRP A 11 6.90 15.24 29.34
C TRP A 11 8.33 15.40 28.80
N LYS A 12 9.17 14.37 28.93
CA LYS A 12 10.51 14.34 28.32
C LYS A 12 10.42 14.55 26.80
N ASN A 13 9.52 13.85 26.12
CA ASN A 13 9.36 13.96 24.67
C ASN A 13 8.87 15.35 24.25
N LEU A 14 8.00 15.97 25.05
CA LEU A 14 7.57 17.36 24.85
C LEU A 14 8.73 18.36 25.07
N ILE A 15 9.62 18.13 26.03
CA ILE A 15 10.82 18.95 26.20
C ILE A 15 11.75 18.84 25.00
N ILE A 16 11.96 17.62 24.49
CA ILE A 16 12.76 17.41 23.26
C ILE A 16 12.14 18.21 22.11
N ARG A 17 10.81 18.17 21.98
CA ARG A 17 10.07 18.93 20.97
C ARG A 17 10.28 20.45 21.13
N LYS A 18 10.16 20.96 22.36
CA LYS A 18 10.37 22.39 22.68
C LYS A 18 11.79 22.85 22.36
N ARG A 19 12.80 22.01 22.62
CA ARG A 19 14.21 22.32 22.32
C ARG A 19 14.51 22.32 20.83
N HIS A 20 13.75 21.57 20.03
CA HIS A 20 13.90 21.47 18.58
C HIS A 20 12.66 22.01 17.86
N TRP A 21 12.30 23.25 18.21
CA TRP A 21 11.11 23.92 17.69
C TRP A 21 11.12 24.03 16.16
N LEU A 22 12.27 24.31 15.53
CA LEU A 22 12.39 24.46 14.08
C LEU A 22 11.98 23.19 13.31
N LEU A 23 12.40 22.02 13.79
CA LEU A 23 12.03 20.75 13.14
C LEU A 23 10.54 20.47 13.32
N THR A 24 9.98 20.79 14.49
CA THR A 24 8.55 20.64 14.78
C THR A 24 7.70 21.55 13.92
N THR A 25 8.13 22.79 13.70
CA THR A 25 7.43 23.72 12.83
C THR A 25 7.48 23.22 11.38
N ILE A 26 8.64 22.76 10.89
CA ILE A 26 8.72 22.22 9.51
C ILE A 26 7.83 20.97 9.36
N GLU A 27 7.87 20.04 10.33
CA GLU A 27 7.05 18.83 10.35
C GLU A 27 5.54 19.12 10.29
N ALA A 28 5.07 20.14 10.99
CA ALA A 28 3.65 20.49 11.04
C ALA A 28 3.21 21.40 9.87
N PHE A 29 4.05 22.38 9.49
CA PHE A 29 3.71 23.39 8.49
C PHE A 29 4.01 22.96 7.06
N LEU A 30 5.00 22.08 6.81
CA LEU A 30 5.30 21.65 5.44
C LEU A 30 4.11 20.94 4.78
N PRO A 31 3.41 19.98 5.44
CA PRO A 31 2.19 19.41 4.87
C PRO A 31 1.15 20.48 4.52
N ILE A 32 0.91 21.40 5.45
CA ILE A 32 -0.05 22.50 5.28
C ILE A 32 0.34 23.38 4.09
N ALA A 33 1.63 23.74 3.99
CA ALA A 33 2.14 24.60 2.94
C ALA A 33 2.04 23.96 1.55
N LEU A 34 2.38 22.67 1.40
CA LEU A 34 2.25 21.99 0.11
C LEU A 34 0.79 21.88 -0.34
N PHE A 35 -0.11 21.52 0.57
CA PHE A 35 -1.55 21.51 0.26
C PHE A 35 -2.11 22.90 -0.03
N PHE A 36 -1.64 23.92 0.69
CA PHE A 36 -2.01 25.32 0.43
C PHE A 36 -1.54 25.79 -0.94
N ILE A 37 -0.27 25.57 -1.30
CA ILE A 37 0.30 25.96 -2.60
C ILE A 37 -0.51 25.34 -3.74
N ILE A 38 -0.98 24.12 -3.55
CA ILE A 38 -1.69 23.37 -4.59
C ILE A 38 -3.16 23.77 -4.65
N ALA A 39 -3.81 24.00 -3.51
CA ALA A 39 -5.14 24.61 -3.48
C ALA A 39 -5.14 26.02 -4.10
N TYR A 40 -4.11 26.82 -3.82
CA TYR A 40 -3.91 28.14 -4.40
C TYR A 40 -3.58 28.05 -5.90
N GLY A 41 -2.67 27.17 -6.30
CA GLY A 41 -2.33 26.92 -7.69
C GLY A 41 -3.55 26.48 -8.51
N ARG A 42 -4.39 25.61 -7.95
CA ARG A 42 -5.68 25.25 -8.53
C ARG A 42 -6.56 26.49 -8.73
N SER A 43 -6.71 27.35 -7.73
CA SER A 43 -7.56 28.56 -7.82
C SER A 43 -7.14 29.54 -8.92
N LEU A 44 -5.88 29.52 -9.33
CA LEU A 44 -5.34 30.39 -10.39
C LEU A 44 -5.57 29.84 -11.80
N LEU A 45 -5.91 28.56 -11.96
CA LEU A 45 -6.03 27.94 -13.27
C LEU A 45 -7.34 28.37 -13.97
N PRO A 46 -7.26 29.05 -15.13
CA PRO A 46 -8.43 29.38 -15.94
C PRO A 46 -8.94 28.09 -16.59
N GLY A 47 -10.10 27.60 -16.15
CA GLY A 47 -10.66 26.33 -16.64
C GLY A 47 -11.47 25.53 -15.62
N LEU A 48 -11.49 25.95 -14.35
CA LEU A 48 -12.28 25.34 -13.27
C LEU A 48 -13.81 25.49 -13.41
N LYS A 49 -14.29 26.20 -14.43
CA LYS A 49 -15.72 26.29 -14.68
C LYS A 49 -16.21 24.94 -15.17
N LYS A 50 -16.81 24.18 -14.26
CA LYS A 50 -17.57 22.99 -14.60
C LYS A 50 -18.72 23.40 -15.51
N GLU A 51 -18.85 22.77 -16.66
CA GLU A 51 -20.02 22.94 -17.50
C GLU A 51 -21.17 22.11 -16.91
N ASN A 52 -22.21 22.79 -16.44
CA ASN A 52 -23.38 22.13 -15.89
C ASN A 52 -24.32 21.76 -17.03
N ILE A 53 -24.36 20.47 -17.38
CA ILE A 53 -25.33 19.92 -18.33
C ILE A 53 -26.58 19.59 -17.54
N THR A 54 -27.60 20.45 -17.64
CA THR A 54 -28.86 20.34 -16.88
C THR A 54 -29.84 19.34 -17.46
N GLU A 55 -29.71 19.02 -18.75
CA GLU A 55 -30.57 18.08 -19.45
C GLU A 55 -29.89 16.72 -19.66
N PRO A 56 -30.63 15.61 -19.65
CA PRO A 56 -30.07 14.31 -20.00
C PRO A 56 -29.45 14.34 -21.40
N THR A 57 -28.22 13.86 -21.53
CA THR A 57 -27.56 13.77 -22.83
C THR A 57 -28.05 12.52 -23.55
N PHE A 58 -28.71 12.71 -24.70
CA PHE A 58 -29.10 11.63 -25.58
C PHE A 58 -28.09 11.48 -26.71
N PHE A 59 -27.80 10.23 -27.05
CA PHE A 59 -26.86 9.87 -28.11
C PHE A 59 -27.63 9.45 -29.34
N ASP A 60 -27.11 9.81 -30.50
CA ASP A 60 -27.66 9.38 -31.77
C ASP A 60 -27.46 7.88 -31.97
N GLU A 61 -28.43 7.29 -32.68
CA GLU A 61 -28.36 5.91 -33.11
C GLU A 61 -27.31 5.77 -34.23
N ARG A 62 -26.36 4.84 -34.04
CA ARG A 62 -25.34 4.54 -35.04
C ARG A 62 -25.59 3.15 -35.60
N HIS A 63 -25.91 3.10 -36.89
CA HIS A 63 -25.96 1.84 -37.62
C HIS A 63 -24.58 1.18 -37.61
N ILE A 64 -24.55 -0.13 -37.41
CA ILE A 64 -23.29 -0.88 -37.48
C ILE A 64 -22.91 -0.96 -38.96
N LEU A 65 -21.97 -0.13 -39.36
CA LEU A 65 -21.35 -0.21 -40.67
C LEU A 65 -20.24 -1.25 -40.61
N TYR A 66 -20.15 -2.12 -41.62
CA TYR A 66 -19.05 -3.10 -41.77
C TYR A 66 -17.75 -2.41 -42.23
N HIS A 67 -17.38 -1.35 -41.51
CA HIS A 67 -16.20 -0.53 -41.74
C HIS A 67 -15.48 -0.36 -40.39
N GLY A 68 -14.16 -0.26 -40.40
CA GLY A 68 -13.34 -0.12 -39.18
C GLY A 68 -12.26 -1.18 -39.00
N LEU A 69 -12.28 -2.26 -39.78
CA LEU A 69 -11.10 -3.11 -39.99
C LEU A 69 -10.36 -2.59 -41.23
N ASP A 70 -9.05 -2.39 -41.14
CA ASP A 70 -8.24 -2.09 -42.31
C ASP A 70 -8.12 -3.38 -43.14
N ALA A 71 -8.90 -3.47 -44.22
CA ALA A 71 -8.93 -4.64 -45.09
C ALA A 71 -7.57 -4.96 -45.75
N GLY A 72 -6.68 -3.95 -45.84
CA GLY A 72 -5.34 -4.09 -46.39
C GLY A 72 -4.27 -4.54 -45.39
N GLN A 73 -4.54 -4.49 -44.08
CA GLN A 73 -3.54 -4.83 -43.05
C GLN A 73 -4.01 -5.89 -42.04
N THR A 74 -5.32 -6.10 -41.92
CA THR A 74 -5.89 -7.02 -40.92
C THR A 74 -5.86 -8.45 -41.42
N HIS A 75 -5.14 -9.33 -40.71
CA HIS A 75 -5.20 -10.77 -40.95
C HIS A 75 -6.25 -11.44 -40.04
N LEU A 76 -7.24 -12.12 -40.63
CA LEU A 76 -8.28 -12.85 -39.91
C LEU A 76 -7.94 -14.35 -39.88
N LEU A 77 -7.67 -14.88 -38.70
CA LEU A 77 -7.40 -16.30 -38.49
C LEU A 77 -8.56 -16.92 -37.73
N PHE A 78 -8.97 -18.14 -38.09
CA PHE A 78 -10.03 -18.83 -37.35
C PHE A 78 -9.80 -20.33 -37.19
N THR A 79 -10.40 -20.91 -36.15
CA THR A 79 -10.33 -22.35 -35.85
C THR A 79 -11.55 -22.79 -35.05
N PRO A 80 -12.05 -24.04 -35.20
CA PRO A 80 -11.67 -25.02 -36.23
C PRO A 80 -12.21 -24.65 -37.61
N ALA A 81 -11.49 -24.97 -38.69
CA ALA A 81 -11.86 -24.66 -40.07
C ALA A 81 -12.85 -25.68 -40.67
N THR A 82 -13.98 -25.93 -39.99
CA THR A 82 -15.03 -26.82 -40.49
C THR A 82 -15.72 -26.24 -41.73
N PRO A 83 -16.39 -27.06 -42.56
CA PRO A 83 -17.17 -26.56 -43.70
C PRO A 83 -18.25 -25.55 -43.31
N PHE A 84 -18.76 -25.63 -42.08
CA PHE A 84 -19.67 -24.65 -41.51
C PHE A 84 -18.97 -23.32 -41.20
N HIS A 85 -17.87 -23.33 -40.46
CA HIS A 85 -17.14 -22.10 -40.11
C HIS A 85 -16.55 -21.40 -41.36
N ARG A 86 -16.11 -22.17 -42.36
CA ARG A 86 -15.68 -21.60 -43.66
C ARG A 86 -16.82 -20.91 -44.39
N ARG A 87 -18.05 -21.42 -44.33
CA ARG A 87 -19.22 -20.74 -44.93
C ARG A 87 -19.50 -19.38 -44.27
N ILE A 88 -19.31 -19.27 -42.95
CA ILE A 88 -19.50 -18.01 -42.22
C ILE A 88 -18.39 -17.01 -42.54
N ILE A 89 -17.12 -17.45 -42.53
CA ILE A 89 -15.97 -16.55 -42.67
C ILE A 89 -15.61 -16.29 -44.14
N GLU A 90 -15.46 -17.34 -44.95
CA GLU A 90 -14.89 -17.33 -46.31
C GLU A 90 -15.94 -17.53 -47.42
N GLY A 91 -17.23 -17.64 -47.08
CA GLY A 91 -18.30 -17.85 -48.06
C GLY A 91 -18.30 -16.81 -49.19
N SER A 92 -18.70 -17.21 -50.41
CA SER A 92 -18.72 -16.32 -51.57
C SER A 92 -19.79 -15.23 -51.52
N THR A 93 -20.82 -15.42 -50.68
CA THR A 93 -21.91 -14.47 -50.43
C THR A 93 -22.23 -14.51 -48.95
N ARG A 94 -22.60 -13.37 -48.35
CA ARG A 94 -23.06 -13.27 -46.95
C ARG A 94 -21.99 -13.63 -45.90
N SER A 95 -20.73 -13.70 -46.28
CA SER A 95 -19.64 -14.03 -45.35
C SER A 95 -19.01 -12.79 -44.73
N VAL A 96 -18.19 -13.00 -43.70
CA VAL A 96 -17.38 -11.92 -43.11
C VAL A 96 -16.45 -11.31 -44.15
N VAL A 97 -15.84 -12.12 -45.03
CA VAL A 97 -14.98 -11.64 -46.12
C VAL A 97 -15.75 -10.76 -47.10
N ASP A 98 -16.96 -11.16 -47.50
CA ASP A 98 -17.83 -10.42 -48.41
C ASP A 98 -18.27 -9.08 -47.80
N LYS A 99 -18.70 -9.08 -46.52
CA LYS A 99 -19.13 -7.87 -45.81
C LYS A 99 -18.02 -6.83 -45.60
N PHE A 100 -16.77 -7.28 -45.36
CA PHE A 100 -15.62 -6.39 -45.14
C PHE A 100 -14.73 -6.17 -46.37
N GLN A 101 -15.01 -6.86 -47.48
CA GLN A 101 -14.17 -6.86 -48.69
C GLN A 101 -12.70 -7.20 -48.39
N LEU A 102 -12.48 -8.18 -47.50
CA LEU A 102 -11.14 -8.61 -47.13
C LEU A 102 -10.46 -9.32 -48.32
N GLN A 103 -9.16 -9.10 -48.49
CA GLN A 103 -8.39 -9.86 -49.49
C GLN A 103 -8.26 -11.33 -49.04
N GLY A 104 -8.42 -12.26 -49.97
CA GLY A 104 -8.37 -13.70 -49.69
C GLY A 104 -7.08 -14.16 -49.00
N ASP A 105 -5.95 -13.52 -49.29
CA ASP A 105 -4.65 -13.85 -48.68
C ASP A 105 -4.56 -13.47 -47.19
N HIS A 106 -5.47 -12.63 -46.71
CA HIS A 106 -5.53 -12.16 -45.32
C HIS A 106 -6.42 -13.02 -44.43
N VAL A 107 -7.14 -14.00 -44.98
CA VAL A 107 -8.02 -14.89 -44.21
C VAL A 107 -7.51 -16.32 -44.25
N ARG A 108 -7.35 -16.96 -43.09
CA ARG A 108 -6.88 -18.35 -43.00
C ARG A 108 -7.56 -19.15 -41.89
N GLY A 109 -8.16 -20.29 -42.26
CA GLY A 109 -8.67 -21.28 -41.33
C GLY A 109 -7.63 -22.33 -40.91
N PHE A 110 -7.67 -22.76 -39.64
CA PHE A 110 -6.85 -23.82 -39.07
C PHE A 110 -7.70 -24.90 -38.39
N ASP A 111 -7.27 -26.15 -38.43
CA ASP A 111 -8.01 -27.27 -37.84
C ASP A 111 -7.93 -27.30 -36.29
N THR A 112 -6.83 -26.80 -35.71
CA THR A 112 -6.60 -26.80 -34.25
C THR A 112 -6.05 -25.47 -33.74
N GLU A 113 -6.34 -25.12 -32.48
CA GLU A 113 -5.79 -23.91 -31.84
C GLU A 113 -4.24 -23.94 -31.82
N GLU A 114 -3.62 -25.11 -31.64
CA GLU A 114 -2.16 -25.23 -31.65
C GLU A 114 -1.54 -24.86 -33.00
N SER A 115 -2.12 -25.31 -34.11
CA SER A 115 -1.60 -24.99 -35.45
C SER A 115 -1.75 -23.51 -35.77
N LEU A 116 -2.86 -22.90 -35.37
CA LEU A 116 -3.10 -21.45 -35.44
C LEU A 116 -2.05 -20.68 -34.63
N MET A 117 -1.79 -21.09 -33.38
CA MET A 117 -0.82 -20.43 -32.52
C MET A 117 0.62 -20.57 -33.03
N ARG A 118 0.98 -21.70 -33.64
CA ARG A 118 2.29 -21.87 -34.30
C ARG A 118 2.44 -20.92 -35.49
N TYR A 119 1.39 -20.78 -36.31
CA TYR A 119 1.38 -19.85 -37.43
C TYR A 119 1.47 -18.38 -36.96
N PHE A 120 0.68 -18.02 -35.95
CA PHE A 120 0.70 -16.70 -35.33
C PHE A 120 2.09 -16.34 -34.78
N ASN A 121 2.74 -17.28 -34.09
CA ASN A 121 4.09 -17.08 -33.56
C ASN A 121 5.17 -17.05 -34.66
N ALA A 122 4.94 -17.64 -35.83
CA ALA A 122 5.89 -17.61 -36.94
C ALA A 122 5.75 -16.32 -37.77
N ASN A 123 4.52 -15.85 -37.98
CA ASN A 123 4.20 -14.71 -38.85
C ASN A 123 3.71 -13.52 -38.01
N HIS A 124 4.67 -12.74 -37.52
CA HIS A 124 4.41 -11.51 -36.75
C HIS A 124 4.03 -10.34 -37.68
N ASN A 125 2.81 -10.36 -38.24
CA ASN A 125 2.26 -9.22 -38.99
C ASN A 125 1.50 -8.24 -38.08
N ASP A 126 1.28 -7.02 -38.57
CA ASP A 126 1.06 -5.83 -37.74
C ASP A 126 -0.36 -5.67 -37.14
N THR A 127 -1.41 -6.39 -37.60
CA THR A 127 -2.67 -6.58 -36.85
C THR A 127 -3.34 -7.92 -37.23
N VAL A 128 -3.53 -8.79 -36.24
CA VAL A 128 -4.12 -10.13 -36.40
C VAL A 128 -5.36 -10.26 -35.51
N VAL A 129 -6.46 -10.73 -36.09
CA VAL A 129 -7.68 -11.07 -35.37
C VAL A 129 -7.87 -12.58 -35.42
N VAL A 130 -8.07 -13.19 -34.25
CA VAL A 130 -8.26 -14.63 -34.10
C VAL A 130 -9.69 -14.91 -33.64
N VAL A 131 -10.41 -15.76 -34.38
CA VAL A 131 -11.76 -16.23 -34.04
C VAL A 131 -11.71 -17.70 -33.66
N LEU A 132 -12.00 -18.00 -32.40
CA LEU A 132 -12.05 -19.35 -31.86
C LEU A 132 -13.51 -19.80 -31.77
N PHE A 133 -13.96 -20.63 -32.70
CA PHE A 133 -15.28 -21.23 -32.65
C PHE A 133 -15.29 -22.42 -31.68
N LYS A 134 -16.32 -22.46 -30.83
CA LYS A 134 -16.59 -23.54 -29.87
C LYS A 134 -17.96 -24.18 -30.07
N GLY A 135 -18.85 -23.46 -30.73
CA GLY A 135 -20.20 -23.90 -31.03
C GLY A 135 -20.30 -24.76 -32.30
N ASP A 136 -21.47 -25.37 -32.47
CA ASP A 136 -21.83 -26.21 -33.61
C ASP A 136 -22.81 -25.47 -34.55
N GLU A 137 -23.22 -26.12 -35.65
CA GLU A 137 -24.15 -25.56 -36.65
C GLU A 137 -25.48 -25.04 -36.07
N LYS A 138 -25.89 -25.51 -34.88
CA LYS A 138 -27.13 -25.11 -34.21
C LYS A 138 -26.97 -23.95 -33.23
N ASN A 139 -25.82 -23.88 -32.56
CA ASN A 139 -25.55 -22.92 -31.49
C ASN A 139 -24.19 -22.27 -31.75
N LEU A 140 -24.22 -21.02 -32.23
CA LEU A 140 -23.01 -20.24 -32.47
C LEU A 140 -22.40 -19.82 -31.11
N ASP A 141 -21.21 -20.33 -30.82
CA ASP A 141 -20.38 -19.91 -29.68
C ASP A 141 -18.95 -19.68 -30.19
N TYR A 142 -18.39 -18.50 -29.91
CA TYR A 142 -17.06 -18.13 -30.36
C TYR A 142 -16.39 -17.12 -29.43
N THR A 143 -15.06 -17.02 -29.53
CA THR A 143 -14.25 -16.03 -28.84
C THR A 143 -13.39 -15.28 -29.85
N ILE A 144 -13.49 -13.95 -29.88
CA ILE A 144 -12.64 -13.09 -30.71
C ILE A 144 -11.46 -12.58 -29.88
N ARG A 145 -10.24 -12.68 -30.41
CA ARG A 145 -9.02 -12.10 -29.84
C ARG A 145 -8.38 -11.14 -30.85
N PHE A 146 -8.17 -9.89 -30.45
CA PHE A 146 -7.49 -8.87 -31.26
C PHE A 146 -6.03 -8.73 -30.81
N PHE A 147 -5.11 -8.79 -31.75
CA PHE A 147 -3.68 -8.55 -31.55
C PHE A 147 -3.24 -7.44 -32.51
N SER A 148 -2.80 -6.29 -31.99
CA SER A 148 -2.31 -5.17 -32.81
C SER A 148 -0.91 -4.75 -32.35
N ARG A 149 -0.02 -4.41 -33.29
CA ARG A 149 1.37 -4.04 -32.99
C ARG A 149 1.48 -2.52 -32.77
N GLY A 150 1.76 -2.12 -31.53
CA GLY A 150 2.01 -0.71 -31.13
C GLY A 150 1.62 -0.43 -29.68
N ASN A 151 1.69 0.84 -29.24
CA ASN A 151 1.17 1.32 -27.94
C ASN A 151 -0.35 1.12 -27.76
N PHE A 152 -0.99 0.40 -28.70
CA PHE A 152 -2.32 -0.18 -28.63
C PHE A 152 -2.37 -1.35 -27.64
N GLY A 153 -1.97 -1.09 -26.39
CA GLY A 153 -2.07 -2.03 -25.31
C GLY A 153 -3.49 -2.57 -25.17
N SER A 154 -3.60 -3.67 -24.42
CA SER A 154 -4.77 -4.47 -24.01
C SER A 154 -6.01 -3.71 -23.47
N ASN A 155 -6.10 -2.40 -23.67
CA ASN A 155 -7.23 -1.53 -23.38
C ASN A 155 -8.32 -1.70 -24.44
N ILE A 156 -8.73 -2.93 -24.73
CA ILE A 156 -10.11 -3.14 -25.14
C ILE A 156 -10.92 -2.90 -23.86
N ALA A 157 -11.94 -2.02 -23.89
CA ALA A 157 -12.57 -1.55 -22.66
C ALA A 157 -13.01 -2.72 -21.76
N GLN A 158 -12.69 -2.60 -20.47
CA GLN A 158 -12.83 -3.68 -19.48
C GLN A 158 -14.30 -4.05 -19.27
N THR A 159 -14.76 -5.12 -19.92
CA THR A 159 -16.13 -5.64 -19.76
C THR A 159 -16.39 -6.24 -18.39
N SER A 160 -15.33 -6.56 -17.62
CA SER A 160 -15.43 -7.04 -16.24
C SER A 160 -15.78 -5.96 -15.22
N LYS A 161 -15.77 -4.68 -15.62
CA LYS A 161 -16.14 -3.56 -14.75
C LYS A 161 -17.50 -2.99 -15.14
N ARG A 162 -18.31 -2.72 -14.13
CA ARG A 162 -19.61 -2.07 -14.32
C ARG A 162 -19.47 -0.58 -14.61
N TYR A 163 -18.40 0.02 -14.10
CA TYR A 163 -18.13 1.45 -14.23
C TYR A 163 -16.69 1.68 -14.68
N ARG A 164 -16.49 2.59 -15.63
CA ARG A 164 -15.14 3.01 -16.03
C ARG A 164 -14.46 3.82 -14.92
N GLY A 165 -13.12 3.82 -14.97
CA GLY A 165 -12.28 4.59 -14.06
C GLY A 165 -12.37 6.09 -14.31
N LYS A 166 -12.40 6.52 -15.58
CA LYS A 166 -12.67 7.90 -15.98
C LYS A 166 -14.06 8.00 -16.60
N LEU A 167 -14.86 8.96 -16.15
CA LEU A 167 -16.08 9.36 -16.85
C LEU A 167 -15.66 10.06 -18.13
N ALA A 168 -15.97 9.44 -19.28
CA ALA A 168 -15.72 10.02 -20.59
C ALA A 168 -16.39 11.41 -20.67
N ALA A 169 -15.57 12.43 -20.94
CA ALA A 169 -16.03 13.81 -21.08
C ALA A 169 -16.94 13.96 -22.32
N THR A 170 -16.74 13.11 -23.33
CA THR A 170 -17.40 13.18 -24.63
C THR A 170 -17.86 11.82 -25.15
N GLU A 171 -18.83 11.82 -26.07
CA GLU A 171 -19.24 10.66 -26.88
C GLU A 171 -18.08 9.87 -27.47
N SER A 172 -17.06 10.61 -27.92
CA SER A 172 -15.89 10.09 -28.61
C SER A 172 -15.08 9.11 -27.76
N ASP A 173 -15.23 9.09 -26.44
CA ASP A 173 -14.45 8.20 -25.56
C ASP A 173 -15.19 6.90 -25.22
N MET A 174 -16.52 6.85 -25.37
CA MET A 174 -17.35 5.76 -24.82
C MET A 174 -17.49 4.57 -25.77
N LEU A 175 -17.81 4.84 -27.03
CA LEU A 175 -17.99 3.84 -28.10
C LEU A 175 -16.77 3.68 -29.00
N SER A 176 -15.82 4.62 -28.96
CA SER A 176 -14.72 4.65 -29.92
C SER A 176 -13.90 3.38 -29.87
N ASP A 177 -13.38 2.93 -28.73
CA ASP A 177 -12.45 1.80 -28.76
C ASP A 177 -13.01 0.51 -29.40
N TYR A 178 -14.26 0.15 -29.12
CA TYR A 178 -14.85 -1.08 -29.67
C TYR A 178 -15.34 -0.91 -31.13
N ASN A 179 -15.76 0.30 -31.51
CA ASN A 179 -16.21 0.62 -32.86
C ASN A 179 -15.04 0.96 -33.80
N TRP A 180 -14.15 1.85 -33.36
CA TRP A 180 -12.89 2.25 -34.02
C TRP A 180 -11.94 1.07 -34.27
N LYS A 181 -11.84 0.13 -33.32
CA LYS A 181 -11.03 -1.09 -33.52
C LYS A 181 -11.73 -2.14 -34.39
N GLY A 182 -12.97 -1.89 -34.85
CA GLY A 182 -13.74 -2.83 -35.68
C GLY A 182 -14.24 -4.08 -34.96
N PHE A 183 -14.13 -4.16 -33.63
CA PHE A 183 -14.59 -5.34 -32.86
C PHE A 183 -16.10 -5.54 -32.99
N LEU A 184 -16.90 -4.48 -32.79
CA LEU A 184 -18.37 -4.58 -32.88
C LEU A 184 -18.81 -4.91 -34.30
N SER A 185 -18.16 -4.31 -35.30
CA SER A 185 -18.43 -4.59 -36.70
C SER A 185 -18.12 -6.04 -37.05
N LEU A 186 -17.01 -6.60 -36.53
CA LEU A 186 -16.64 -7.99 -36.75
C LEU A 186 -17.60 -8.97 -36.05
N GLN A 187 -17.97 -8.68 -34.80
CA GLN A 187 -18.93 -9.47 -34.05
C GLN A 187 -20.28 -9.50 -34.79
N ALA A 188 -20.78 -8.33 -35.21
CA ALA A 188 -22.01 -8.21 -35.98
C ALA A 188 -21.91 -8.93 -37.32
N ALA A 189 -20.75 -8.90 -38.00
CA ALA A 189 -20.57 -9.62 -39.26
C ALA A 189 -20.67 -11.13 -39.07
N ILE A 190 -20.02 -11.70 -38.05
CA ILE A 190 -20.08 -13.14 -37.74
C ILE A 190 -21.52 -13.55 -37.41
N ASP A 191 -22.19 -12.81 -36.54
CA ASP A 191 -23.56 -13.11 -36.09
C ASP A 191 -24.57 -13.00 -37.24
N VAL A 192 -24.49 -11.92 -38.04
CA VAL A 192 -25.37 -11.73 -39.19
C VAL A 192 -25.10 -12.77 -40.27
N SER A 193 -23.84 -13.10 -40.57
CA SER A 193 -23.49 -14.16 -41.52
C SER A 193 -24.05 -15.52 -41.10
N PHE A 194 -24.03 -15.83 -39.81
CA PHE A 194 -24.67 -17.04 -39.29
C PHE A 194 -26.20 -17.00 -39.48
N MET A 195 -26.86 -15.89 -39.12
CA MET A 195 -28.30 -15.74 -39.26
C MET A 195 -28.77 -15.75 -40.73
N GLU A 196 -28.07 -15.08 -41.64
CA GLU A 196 -28.36 -15.05 -43.07
C GLU A 196 -28.22 -16.44 -43.69
N ASN A 197 -27.20 -17.20 -43.29
CA ASN A 197 -27.02 -18.59 -43.73
C ASN A 197 -28.09 -19.52 -43.16
N ALA A 198 -28.52 -19.31 -41.91
CA ALA A 198 -29.58 -20.11 -41.30
C ALA A 198 -30.98 -19.81 -41.89
N LEU A 199 -31.27 -18.54 -42.19
CA LEU A 199 -32.56 -18.08 -42.73
C LEU A 199 -32.63 -18.11 -44.26
N ASN A 200 -31.49 -18.27 -44.93
CA ASN A 200 -31.33 -18.16 -46.38
C ASN A 200 -31.96 -16.88 -46.97
N LYS A 201 -31.83 -15.76 -46.26
CA LYS A 201 -32.33 -14.43 -46.67
C LYS A 201 -31.23 -13.40 -46.52
N ASP A 202 -31.16 -12.49 -47.49
CA ASP A 202 -30.25 -11.35 -47.44
C ASP A 202 -30.74 -10.31 -46.43
N ASN A 203 -29.86 -9.93 -45.51
CA ASN A 203 -29.98 -8.84 -44.55
C ASN A 203 -31.34 -8.74 -43.81
N PRO A 204 -31.72 -9.76 -43.02
CA PRO A 204 -33.02 -9.79 -42.35
C PRO A 204 -33.18 -8.74 -41.23
N PHE A 205 -32.10 -8.07 -40.80
CA PHE A 205 -32.12 -7.21 -39.61
C PHE A 205 -31.35 -5.90 -39.82
N ILE A 206 -31.91 -4.79 -39.31
CA ILE A 206 -31.21 -3.52 -39.20
C ILE A 206 -30.62 -3.46 -37.78
N LEU A 207 -29.29 -3.59 -37.68
CA LEU A 207 -28.58 -3.49 -36.42
C LEU A 207 -28.07 -2.07 -36.20
N SER A 208 -28.36 -1.57 -35.00
CA SER A 208 -27.89 -0.27 -34.56
C SER A 208 -27.44 -0.33 -33.12
N THR A 209 -26.55 0.59 -32.79
CA THR A 209 -26.03 0.77 -31.44
C THR A 209 -26.38 2.16 -30.96
N ARG A 210 -26.82 2.23 -29.70
CA ARG A 210 -27.12 3.49 -29.04
C ARG A 210 -26.57 3.44 -27.63
N VAL A 211 -25.85 4.48 -27.23
CA VAL A 211 -25.42 4.62 -25.83
C VAL A 211 -26.64 4.94 -24.98
N MET A 212 -26.72 4.35 -23.79
CA MET A 212 -27.73 4.75 -22.82
C MET A 212 -27.58 6.25 -22.51
N PRO A 213 -28.69 6.99 -22.40
CA PRO A 213 -28.63 8.41 -22.09
C PRO A 213 -27.92 8.64 -20.74
N TYR A 214 -27.12 9.69 -20.66
CA TYR A 214 -26.49 10.08 -19.39
C TYR A 214 -27.40 11.05 -18.63
N PRO A 215 -27.49 10.91 -17.30
CA PRO A 215 -28.19 11.90 -16.48
C PRO A 215 -27.49 13.26 -16.55
N PRO A 216 -28.19 14.34 -16.14
CA PRO A 216 -27.57 15.65 -15.93
C PRO A 216 -26.29 15.53 -15.09
N ARG A 217 -25.22 16.20 -15.52
CA ARG A 217 -23.89 16.09 -14.92
C ARG A 217 -23.09 17.38 -15.05
N THR A 218 -22.09 17.53 -14.21
CA THR A 218 -21.08 18.57 -14.31
C THR A 218 -19.85 18.01 -15.03
N VAL A 219 -19.46 18.63 -16.14
CA VAL A 219 -18.27 18.23 -16.91
C VAL A 219 -17.11 19.14 -16.54
N ASP A 220 -16.04 18.54 -16.05
CA ASP A 220 -14.79 19.24 -15.78
C ASP A 220 -13.88 19.22 -17.02
N ASN A 221 -13.12 20.29 -17.22
CA ASN A 221 -12.13 20.41 -18.30
C ASN A 221 -10.86 19.56 -18.08
N GLY A 222 -10.91 18.56 -17.19
CA GLY A 222 -9.83 17.63 -16.88
C GLY A 222 -8.78 18.15 -15.89
N VAL A 223 -8.81 19.45 -15.55
CA VAL A 223 -7.86 20.06 -14.60
C VAL A 223 -8.10 19.54 -13.18
N ASP A 224 -9.35 19.37 -12.75
CA ASP A 224 -9.64 18.79 -11.44
C ASP A 224 -9.30 17.29 -11.38
N ALA A 225 -9.40 16.58 -12.51
CA ALA A 225 -9.02 15.17 -12.59
C ALA A 225 -7.51 15.00 -12.40
N ILE A 226 -6.70 15.82 -13.09
CA ILE A 226 -5.24 15.84 -12.92
C ILE A 226 -4.89 16.18 -11.47
N PHE A 227 -5.56 17.18 -10.87
CA PHE A 227 -5.35 17.55 -9.47
C PHE A 227 -5.58 16.36 -8.53
N LYS A 228 -6.70 15.64 -8.71
CA LYS A 228 -7.06 14.46 -7.90
C LYS A 228 -6.07 13.32 -8.07
N GLU A 229 -5.57 13.09 -9.29
CA GLU A 229 -4.51 12.10 -9.57
C GLU A 229 -3.17 12.45 -8.90
N MET A 230 -2.89 13.73 -8.65
CA MET A 230 -1.65 14.19 -7.99
C MET A 230 -1.72 14.18 -6.46
N LEU A 231 -2.93 14.12 -5.86
CA LEU A 231 -3.10 14.11 -4.40
C LEU A 231 -2.25 13.07 -3.65
N PRO A 232 -2.11 11.80 -4.11
CA PRO A 232 -1.24 10.83 -3.48
C PRO A 232 0.22 11.31 -3.33
N LEU A 233 0.76 11.88 -4.39
CA LEU A 233 2.15 12.38 -4.43
C LEU A 233 2.32 13.56 -3.47
N ILE A 234 1.33 14.45 -3.44
CA ILE A 234 1.33 15.62 -2.57
C ILE A 234 1.38 15.19 -1.11
N THR A 235 0.53 14.24 -0.71
CA THR A 235 0.56 13.69 0.64
C THR A 235 1.88 12.98 0.95
N LEU A 236 2.43 12.21 0.01
CA LEU A 236 3.69 11.49 0.19
C LEU A 236 4.84 12.46 0.51
N PHE A 237 4.96 13.55 -0.25
CA PHE A 237 6.01 14.55 -0.03
C PHE A 237 5.73 15.44 1.18
N SER A 238 4.46 15.73 1.47
CA SER A 238 4.05 16.48 2.66
C SER A 238 4.57 15.86 3.95
N PHE A 239 4.45 14.55 4.08
CA PHE A 239 4.82 13.83 5.30
C PHE A 239 6.26 13.28 5.29
N ILE A 240 7.11 13.66 4.32
CA ILE A 240 8.50 13.17 4.24
C ILE A 240 9.33 13.53 5.49
N PHE A 241 9.03 14.67 6.13
CA PHE A 241 9.71 15.11 7.36
C PHE A 241 9.35 14.28 8.59
N LEU A 242 8.44 13.32 8.47
CA LEU A 242 8.19 12.30 9.50
C LEU A 242 9.46 11.45 9.76
N CYS A 243 10.26 11.16 8.73
CA CYS A 243 11.50 10.39 8.88
C CYS A 243 12.53 11.07 9.81
N PRO A 244 12.95 12.33 9.59
CA PRO A 244 13.84 13.02 10.52
C PRO A 244 13.20 13.31 11.89
N ALA A 245 11.87 13.53 11.96
CA ALA A 245 11.19 13.82 13.22
C ALA A 245 11.09 12.60 14.14
N VAL A 246 10.75 11.43 13.60
CA VAL A 246 10.46 10.21 14.36
C VAL A 246 11.61 9.21 14.25
N LEU A 247 11.90 8.75 13.03
CA LEU A 247 12.88 7.68 12.78
C LEU A 247 14.28 8.05 13.28
N LYS A 248 14.80 9.24 12.94
CA LYS A 248 16.12 9.68 13.41
C LYS A 248 16.20 9.71 14.93
N ARG A 249 15.16 10.21 15.61
CA ARG A 249 15.13 10.38 17.06
C ARG A 249 15.10 9.07 17.82
N VAL A 250 14.30 8.12 17.35
CA VAL A 250 14.25 6.77 17.92
C VAL A 250 15.63 6.09 17.80
N VAL A 251 16.30 6.24 16.64
CA VAL A 251 17.64 5.68 16.45
C VAL A 251 18.69 6.44 17.26
N GLU A 252 18.55 7.76 17.45
CA GLU A 252 19.42 8.57 18.31
C GLU A 252 19.36 8.10 19.76
N GLU A 253 18.16 7.83 20.29
CA GLU A 253 17.98 7.30 21.65
C GLU A 253 18.58 5.89 21.82
N LYS A 254 18.49 5.06 20.77
CA LYS A 254 19.13 3.74 20.71
C LYS A 254 20.66 3.85 20.65
N TYR A 255 21.17 4.85 19.91
CA TYR A 255 22.60 5.07 19.71
C TYR A 255 23.29 5.59 20.97
N THR A 256 22.67 6.53 21.70
CA THR A 256 23.22 7.08 22.95
C THR A 256 23.13 6.11 24.13
N GLY A 257 22.34 5.04 24.02
CA GLY A 257 22.08 4.11 25.13
C GLY A 257 21.10 4.65 26.18
N THR A 258 20.50 5.82 25.95
CA THR A 258 19.50 6.42 26.84
C THR A 258 18.29 5.50 27.02
N LYS A 259 17.93 4.74 25.98
CA LYS A 259 16.85 3.73 26.04
C LYS A 259 17.11 2.65 27.10
N GLU A 260 18.33 2.14 27.18
CA GLU A 260 18.69 1.07 28.13
C GLU A 260 18.83 1.62 29.54
N LEU A 261 19.39 2.84 29.70
CA LEU A 261 19.39 3.54 30.99
C LEU A 261 17.97 3.70 31.55
N MET A 262 17.01 4.05 30.68
CA MET A 262 15.60 4.16 31.03
C MET A 262 14.97 2.83 31.44
N LYS A 263 15.37 1.73 30.82
CA LYS A 263 14.95 0.38 31.23
C LYS A 263 15.54 -0.03 32.58
N MET A 264 16.81 0.34 32.87
CA MET A 264 17.43 0.10 34.18
C MET A 264 16.71 0.82 35.33
N VAL A 265 16.16 2.00 35.07
CA VAL A 265 15.32 2.75 36.03
C VAL A 265 13.95 2.07 36.24
N GLY A 266 13.64 1.01 35.50
CA GLY A 266 12.40 0.22 35.63
C GLY A 266 11.30 0.59 34.63
N MET A 267 11.61 1.32 33.56
CA MET A 267 10.62 1.64 32.52
C MET A 267 10.41 0.48 31.53
N LYS A 268 9.15 0.15 31.26
CA LYS A 268 8.78 -0.92 30.32
C LYS A 268 8.93 -0.45 28.87
N SER A 269 9.35 -1.35 27.97
CA SER A 269 9.61 -0.99 26.56
C SER A 269 8.38 -0.44 25.82
N TRP A 270 7.19 -1.01 26.04
CA TRP A 270 5.95 -0.54 25.40
C TRP A 270 5.63 0.93 25.72
N MET A 271 6.02 1.41 26.91
CA MET A 271 5.78 2.79 27.34
C MET A 271 6.67 3.76 26.56
N LEU A 272 7.89 3.35 26.22
CA LEU A 272 8.80 4.14 25.40
C LEU A 272 8.26 4.27 23.97
N TRP A 273 7.79 3.17 23.38
CA TRP A 273 7.18 3.18 22.05
C TRP A 273 5.89 4.01 22.01
N LEU A 274 5.02 3.87 23.02
CA LEU A 274 3.83 4.71 23.15
C LEU A 274 4.20 6.20 23.29
N GLY A 275 5.24 6.52 24.05
CA GLY A 275 5.75 7.89 24.17
C GLY A 275 6.22 8.47 22.84
N TRP A 276 6.92 7.70 22.02
CA TRP A 276 7.32 8.12 20.67
C TRP A 276 6.14 8.22 19.71
N PHE A 277 5.13 7.35 19.85
CA PHE A 277 3.90 7.41 19.06
C PHE A 277 3.12 8.70 19.35
N ILE A 278 2.92 9.01 20.64
CA ILE A 278 2.29 10.27 21.08
C ILE A 278 3.11 11.47 20.58
N TYR A 279 4.44 11.38 20.65
CA TYR A 279 5.31 12.43 20.12
C TYR A 279 5.04 12.67 18.64
N GLY A 280 4.95 11.64 17.80
CA GLY A 280 4.72 11.77 16.36
C GLY A 280 3.30 12.21 15.97
N ILE A 281 2.26 11.72 16.67
CA ILE A 281 0.88 11.95 16.25
C ILE A 281 0.39 13.38 16.52
N ILE A 282 0.93 14.09 17.51
CA ILE A 282 0.48 15.46 17.88
C ILE A 282 0.62 16.47 16.72
N PRO A 283 1.80 16.68 16.10
CA PRO A 283 1.92 17.60 14.96
C PRO A 283 1.16 17.11 13.73
N MET A 284 1.07 15.80 13.53
CA MET A 284 0.35 15.19 12.41
C MET A 284 -1.15 15.43 12.53
N LEU A 285 -1.72 15.31 13.73
CA LEU A 285 -3.13 15.60 13.99
C LEU A 285 -3.46 17.05 13.64
N PHE A 286 -2.62 18.00 14.07
CA PHE A 286 -2.78 19.40 13.71
C PHE A 286 -2.73 19.62 12.19
N ALA A 287 -1.72 19.05 11.52
CA ALA A 287 -1.58 19.14 10.07
C ALA A 287 -2.80 18.54 9.34
N VAL A 288 -3.28 17.36 9.74
CA VAL A 288 -4.43 16.68 9.13
C VAL A 288 -5.71 17.50 9.29
N VAL A 289 -5.98 18.07 10.48
CA VAL A 289 -7.16 18.94 10.68
C VAL A 289 -7.14 20.12 9.70
N VAL A 290 -5.99 20.80 9.57
CA VAL A 290 -5.85 21.92 8.64
C VAL A 290 -5.99 21.45 7.19
N ILE A 291 -5.36 20.34 6.80
CA ILE A 291 -5.47 19.78 5.44
C ILE A 291 -6.92 19.45 5.08
N VAL A 292 -7.69 18.83 5.99
CA VAL A 292 -9.12 18.53 5.74
C VAL A 292 -9.92 19.81 5.53
N ILE A 293 -9.66 20.87 6.31
CA ILE A 293 -10.28 22.18 6.11
C ILE A 293 -9.91 22.74 4.73
N LEU A 294 -8.62 22.73 4.37
CA LEU A 294 -8.13 23.22 3.06
C LEU A 294 -8.75 22.44 1.88
N MET A 295 -9.03 21.15 2.04
CA MET A 295 -9.62 20.31 0.98
C MET A 295 -11.14 20.41 0.89
N LYS A 296 -11.83 20.80 1.98
CA LYS A 296 -13.30 20.86 2.05
C LYS A 296 -13.89 22.25 1.92
N VAL A 297 -13.18 23.28 2.36
CA VAL A 297 -13.69 24.64 2.35
C VAL A 297 -13.37 25.29 1.01
N ARG A 298 -14.34 26.01 0.46
CA ARG A 298 -14.14 26.87 -0.72
C ARG A 298 -13.21 28.01 -0.32
N MET A 299 -12.07 28.13 -0.99
CA MET A 299 -11.08 29.16 -0.70
C MET A 299 -10.77 29.95 -1.97
N PHE A 300 -10.26 31.18 -1.80
CA PHE A 300 -9.77 32.01 -2.91
C PHE A 300 -10.82 32.32 -3.99
N GLY A 301 -12.11 32.33 -3.62
CA GLY A 301 -13.20 32.66 -4.54
C GLY A 301 -13.52 31.57 -5.56
N THR A 302 -13.04 30.32 -5.38
CA THR A 302 -13.43 29.20 -6.23
C THR A 302 -14.89 28.80 -5.98
N GLU A 303 -15.60 28.44 -7.05
CA GLU A 303 -17.00 27.99 -6.96
C GLU A 303 -17.13 26.65 -6.22
N TYR A 304 -16.13 25.77 -6.37
CA TYR A 304 -16.12 24.42 -5.82
C TYR A 304 -14.88 24.18 -4.93
N PRO A 305 -15.02 23.41 -3.84
CA PRO A 305 -13.88 22.99 -3.02
C PRO A 305 -13.08 21.88 -3.71
N PRO A 306 -11.83 21.61 -3.26
CA PRO A 306 -11.02 20.59 -3.91
C PRO A 306 -11.63 19.19 -3.96
N ILE A 307 -12.28 18.79 -2.87
CA ILE A 307 -13.07 17.56 -2.72
C ILE A 307 -14.47 17.95 -2.25
N GLU A 308 -15.44 17.92 -3.15
CA GLU A 308 -16.81 18.37 -2.94
C GLU A 308 -17.67 17.31 -2.28
N PHE A 309 -17.72 16.09 -2.83
CA PHE A 309 -18.78 15.13 -2.50
C PHE A 309 -18.45 14.17 -1.33
N MET A 310 -17.17 13.87 -1.07
CA MET A 310 -16.77 12.95 0.02
C MET A 310 -17.15 13.47 1.41
N ASP A 311 -17.52 12.63 2.38
CA ASP A 311 -17.73 13.13 3.75
C ASP A 311 -16.42 13.63 4.40
N GLY A 312 -16.43 14.83 4.98
CA GLY A 312 -15.23 15.41 5.61
C GLY A 312 -14.68 14.58 6.78
N SER A 313 -15.57 13.92 7.55
CA SER A 313 -15.17 12.99 8.62
C SER A 313 -14.44 11.77 8.08
N LEU A 314 -14.83 11.25 6.91
CA LEU A 314 -14.17 10.11 6.28
C LEU A 314 -12.77 10.48 5.82
N LEU A 315 -12.61 11.68 5.23
CA LEU A 315 -11.29 12.18 4.82
C LEU A 315 -10.36 12.35 6.02
N PHE A 316 -10.89 12.89 7.13
CA PHE A 316 -10.15 12.99 8.39
C PHE A 316 -9.73 11.63 8.93
N CYS A 317 -10.65 10.66 9.02
CA CYS A 317 -10.35 9.31 9.49
C CYS A 317 -9.33 8.60 8.59
N PHE A 318 -9.43 8.76 7.27
CA PHE A 318 -8.47 8.19 6.32
C PHE A 318 -7.06 8.75 6.52
N LEU A 319 -6.91 10.08 6.58
CA LEU A 319 -5.61 10.74 6.74
C LEU A 319 -4.98 10.46 8.10
N ILE A 320 -5.76 10.46 9.19
CA ILE A 320 -5.19 10.19 10.51
C ILE A 320 -4.73 8.73 10.64
N LEU A 321 -5.48 7.76 10.09
CA LEU A 321 -5.05 6.36 10.06
C LEU A 321 -3.79 6.18 9.22
N TYR A 322 -3.69 6.86 8.08
CA TYR A 322 -2.46 6.90 7.31
C TYR A 322 -1.28 7.45 8.12
N CYS A 323 -1.45 8.58 8.83
CA CYS A 323 -0.39 9.12 9.69
C CYS A 323 0.02 8.14 10.81
N MET A 324 -0.94 7.44 11.42
CA MET A 324 -0.64 6.41 12.42
C MET A 324 0.17 5.26 11.80
N ALA A 325 -0.25 4.73 10.66
CA ALA A 325 0.47 3.67 9.94
C ALA A 325 1.89 4.11 9.53
N ALA A 326 2.02 5.34 9.03
CA ALA A 326 3.30 5.93 8.65
C ALA A 326 4.29 6.09 9.83
N ILE A 327 3.81 6.48 11.01
CA ILE A 327 4.64 6.58 12.23
C ILE A 327 5.18 5.21 12.61
N VAL A 328 4.32 4.20 12.63
CA VAL A 328 4.71 2.84 13.00
C VAL A 328 5.59 2.18 11.93
N PHE A 329 5.37 2.49 10.64
CA PHE A 329 6.28 2.11 9.56
C PHE A 329 7.69 2.69 9.77
N CYS A 330 7.79 3.96 10.18
CA CYS A 330 9.05 4.58 10.58
C CYS A 330 9.69 3.87 11.79
N PHE A 331 8.90 3.40 12.76
CA PHE A 331 9.43 2.57 13.86
C PHE A 331 9.96 1.21 13.38
N ALA A 332 9.29 0.56 12.43
CA ALA A 332 9.76 -0.69 11.83
C ALA A 332 11.12 -0.49 11.16
N ILE A 333 11.26 0.56 10.35
CA ILE A 333 12.53 0.94 9.70
C ILE A 333 13.62 1.21 10.77
N SER A 334 13.28 1.93 11.85
CA SER A 334 14.24 2.29 12.91
C SER A 334 14.93 1.08 13.55
N SER A 335 14.26 -0.07 13.57
CA SER A 335 14.76 -1.27 14.24
C SER A 335 16.00 -1.87 13.56
N PHE A 336 16.16 -1.66 12.25
CA PHE A 336 17.28 -2.17 11.46
C PHE A 336 18.56 -1.34 11.62
N PHE A 337 18.44 -0.07 12.00
CA PHE A 337 19.58 0.83 12.05
C PHE A 337 20.12 1.02 13.46
N SER A 338 21.42 1.31 13.53
CA SER A 338 22.11 1.68 14.77
C SER A 338 22.67 3.10 14.74
N LYS A 339 22.88 3.69 13.55
CA LYS A 339 23.40 5.05 13.38
C LYS A 339 22.26 5.98 12.93
N PRO A 340 22.01 7.12 13.61
CA PRO A 340 20.84 7.98 13.32
C PRO A 340 20.84 8.61 11.92
N MET A 341 22.00 9.11 11.46
CA MET A 341 22.09 9.77 10.15
C MET A 341 21.85 8.81 8.99
N VAL A 342 22.40 7.59 9.08
CA VAL A 342 22.17 6.54 8.07
C VAL A 342 20.70 6.13 8.05
N ALA A 343 20.10 5.94 9.23
CA ALA A 343 18.69 5.61 9.34
C ALA A 343 17.78 6.66 8.68
N MET A 344 18.08 7.94 8.90
CA MET A 344 17.32 9.04 8.34
C MET A 344 17.38 9.06 6.79
N VAL A 345 18.59 9.01 6.22
CA VAL A 345 18.77 9.06 4.75
C VAL A 345 18.16 7.83 4.09
N THR A 346 18.45 6.63 4.61
CA THR A 346 17.87 5.40 4.07
C THR A 346 16.37 5.34 4.29
N GLY A 347 15.85 5.86 5.39
CA GLY A 347 14.42 5.93 5.67
C GLY A 347 13.68 6.83 4.69
N MET A 348 14.22 8.00 4.35
CA MET A 348 13.64 8.87 3.32
C MET A 348 13.65 8.21 1.93
N LEU A 349 14.71 7.48 1.60
CA LEU A 349 14.76 6.71 0.35
C LEU A 349 13.70 5.60 0.34
N VAL A 350 13.60 4.80 1.40
CA VAL A 350 12.57 3.75 1.52
C VAL A 350 11.16 4.34 1.46
N TRP A 351 10.93 5.50 2.08
CA TRP A 351 9.67 6.23 2.01
C TRP A 351 9.26 6.52 0.56
N ILE A 352 10.14 7.15 -0.22
CA ILE A 352 9.89 7.48 -1.63
C ILE A 352 9.72 6.20 -2.48
N LEU A 353 10.65 5.24 -2.32
CA LEU A 353 10.66 4.02 -3.12
C LEU A 353 9.45 3.11 -2.85
N SER A 354 8.90 3.14 -1.63
CA SER A 354 7.70 2.36 -1.27
C SER A 354 6.45 2.74 -2.06
N TYR A 355 6.40 3.97 -2.62
CA TYR A 355 5.33 4.40 -3.52
C TYR A 355 5.67 4.11 -4.99
N PHE A 356 6.87 4.53 -5.44
CA PHE A 356 7.20 4.50 -6.86
C PHE A 356 7.46 3.10 -7.41
N ILE A 357 8.13 2.23 -6.64
CA ILE A 357 8.47 0.89 -7.12
C ILE A 357 7.19 0.09 -7.45
N PRO A 358 6.22 -0.08 -6.53
CA PRO A 358 5.04 -0.89 -6.85
C PRO A 358 4.15 -0.23 -7.91
N LYS A 359 4.05 1.10 -7.90
CA LYS A 359 3.26 1.85 -8.88
C LYS A 359 3.72 1.58 -10.32
N TYR A 360 5.02 1.72 -10.58
CA TYR A 360 5.57 1.55 -11.93
C TYR A 360 5.83 0.08 -12.28
N ALA A 361 6.26 -0.76 -11.33
CA ALA A 361 6.48 -2.18 -11.60
C ALA A 361 5.20 -2.90 -12.07
N LEU A 362 4.04 -2.43 -11.61
CA LEU A 362 2.74 -3.02 -11.94
C LEU A 362 1.96 -2.24 -12.98
N ASN A 363 2.52 -1.15 -13.50
CA ASN A 363 1.88 -0.27 -14.48
C ASN A 363 0.44 0.10 -14.05
N LEU A 364 0.28 0.51 -12.79
CA LEU A 364 -1.04 0.83 -12.23
C LEU A 364 -1.73 1.98 -12.98
N ASP A 365 -0.94 2.86 -13.59
CA ASP A 365 -1.43 3.97 -14.43
C ASP A 365 -1.99 3.49 -15.79
N THR A 366 -1.58 2.32 -16.28
CA THR A 366 -2.00 1.78 -17.59
C THR A 366 -3.36 1.06 -17.52
N GLY A 367 -4.01 1.06 -16.35
CA GLY A 367 -5.32 0.44 -16.15
C GLY A 367 -5.27 -1.09 -16.11
N LYS A 368 -4.09 -1.72 -16.06
CA LYS A 368 -3.95 -3.17 -15.97
C LYS A 368 -4.66 -3.71 -14.73
N GLN A 369 -5.50 -4.73 -14.90
CA GLN A 369 -6.16 -5.37 -13.77
C GLN A 369 -5.14 -6.19 -12.98
N ILE A 370 -4.97 -5.82 -11.72
CA ILE A 370 -4.21 -6.59 -10.74
C ILE A 370 -5.17 -7.50 -9.97
N PRO A 371 -4.78 -8.75 -9.67
CA PRO A 371 -5.58 -9.64 -8.84
C PRO A 371 -5.86 -9.00 -7.47
N TRP A 372 -7.07 -9.18 -6.95
CA TRP A 372 -7.50 -8.60 -5.67
C TRP A 372 -6.53 -8.84 -4.52
N SER A 373 -5.97 -10.06 -4.43
CA SER A 373 -5.01 -10.47 -3.40
C SER A 373 -3.70 -9.67 -3.47
N MET A 374 -3.20 -9.41 -4.68
CA MET A 374 -2.01 -8.61 -4.89
C MET A 374 -2.26 -7.16 -4.47
N SER A 375 -3.43 -6.63 -4.82
CA SER A 375 -3.83 -5.28 -4.45
C SER A 375 -3.92 -5.10 -2.93
N ILE A 376 -4.41 -6.12 -2.22
CA ILE A 376 -4.40 -6.18 -0.75
C ILE A 376 -2.98 -6.24 -0.19
N LEU A 377 -2.12 -7.09 -0.74
CA LEU A 377 -0.74 -7.21 -0.27
C LEU A 377 0.02 -5.88 -0.41
N LEU A 378 -0.22 -5.15 -1.50
CA LEU A 378 0.38 -3.84 -1.72
C LEU A 378 -0.12 -2.79 -0.73
N ASN A 379 -1.39 -2.87 -0.31
CA ASN A 379 -1.94 -2.01 0.73
C ASN A 379 -1.25 -2.16 2.09
N LEU A 380 -0.45 -3.22 2.30
CA LEU A 380 0.39 -3.35 3.51
C LEU A 380 1.48 -2.26 3.57
N LEU A 381 1.82 -1.64 2.44
CA LEU A 381 2.68 -0.46 2.40
C LEU A 381 1.79 0.78 2.58
N PRO A 382 1.97 1.59 3.64
CA PRO A 382 1.08 2.72 3.91
C PRO A 382 0.97 3.73 2.75
N ASN A 383 2.07 3.92 2.00
CA ASN A 383 2.10 4.80 0.83
C ASN A 383 1.30 4.26 -0.36
N MET A 384 1.18 2.95 -0.50
CA MET A 384 0.31 2.33 -1.51
C MET A 384 -1.15 2.34 -1.07
N ALA A 385 -1.45 2.11 0.21
CA ALA A 385 -2.79 2.28 0.77
C ALA A 385 -3.33 3.68 0.50
N LEU A 386 -2.47 4.69 0.61
CA LEU A 386 -2.76 6.07 0.26
C LEU A 386 -3.05 6.25 -1.24
N HIS A 387 -2.26 5.64 -2.12
CA HIS A 387 -2.51 5.66 -3.57
C HIS A 387 -3.89 5.09 -3.93
N PHE A 388 -4.19 3.88 -3.45
CA PHE A 388 -5.48 3.24 -3.72
C PHE A 388 -6.65 4.02 -3.10
N GLY A 389 -6.49 4.53 -1.88
CA GLY A 389 -7.51 5.36 -1.22
C GLY A 389 -7.87 6.60 -2.02
N TYR A 390 -6.87 7.37 -2.47
CA TYR A 390 -7.10 8.56 -3.31
C TYR A 390 -7.65 8.24 -4.70
N ASN A 391 -7.22 7.15 -5.34
CA ASN A 391 -7.80 6.74 -6.63
C ASN A 391 -9.29 6.40 -6.50
N ILE A 392 -9.68 5.74 -5.39
CA ILE A 392 -11.10 5.47 -5.09
C ILE A 392 -11.84 6.78 -4.86
N ILE A 393 -11.29 7.69 -4.05
CA ILE A 393 -11.88 9.01 -3.80
C ILE A 393 -12.07 9.76 -5.13
N ALA A 394 -11.04 9.83 -5.97
CA ALA A 394 -11.09 10.48 -7.28
C ALA A 394 -12.20 9.89 -8.16
N SER A 395 -12.31 8.57 -8.24
CA SER A 395 -13.33 7.90 -9.04
C SER A 395 -14.77 8.15 -8.54
N TYR A 396 -14.97 8.22 -7.22
CA TYR A 396 -16.28 8.53 -6.63
C TYR A 396 -16.64 10.01 -6.76
N GLU A 397 -15.62 10.86 -6.73
CA GLU A 397 -15.75 12.32 -6.88
C GLU A 397 -16.06 12.70 -8.33
N GLU A 398 -15.46 12.02 -9.32
CA GLU A 398 -15.82 12.17 -10.73
C GLU A 398 -17.29 11.83 -11.01
N ARG A 399 -17.87 10.93 -10.21
CA ARG A 399 -19.27 10.49 -10.35
C ARG A 399 -20.27 11.32 -9.55
N GLU A 400 -19.81 12.37 -8.89
CA GLU A 400 -20.66 13.25 -8.06
C GLU A 400 -21.39 12.55 -6.90
N LEU A 401 -20.98 11.32 -6.56
CA LEU A 401 -21.53 10.57 -5.44
C LEU A 401 -20.72 10.79 -4.16
N GLY A 402 -19.40 10.94 -4.30
CA GLY A 402 -18.46 10.98 -3.19
C GLY A 402 -18.40 9.67 -2.40
N VAL A 403 -17.36 9.52 -1.58
CA VAL A 403 -17.30 8.41 -0.61
C VAL A 403 -18.04 8.84 0.65
N GLN A 404 -19.05 8.06 1.02
CA GLN A 404 -19.88 8.21 2.22
C GLN A 404 -19.81 6.95 3.08
N TRP A 405 -20.14 7.06 4.36
CA TRP A 405 -20.11 5.90 5.28
C TRP A 405 -20.99 4.73 4.79
N ASN A 406 -22.10 5.04 4.11
CA ASN A 406 -23.03 4.04 3.58
C ASN A 406 -22.51 3.32 2.32
N ASN A 407 -21.62 3.94 1.55
CA ASN A 407 -21.13 3.41 0.28
C ASN A 407 -19.68 2.88 0.34
N ILE A 408 -19.03 2.96 1.50
CA ILE A 408 -17.63 2.59 1.72
C ILE A 408 -17.29 1.13 1.36
N TYR A 409 -18.30 0.25 1.40
CA TYR A 409 -18.19 -1.18 1.05
C TYR A 409 -18.35 -1.45 -0.44
N LYS A 410 -18.81 -0.48 -1.23
CA LYS A 410 -19.04 -0.68 -2.67
C LYS A 410 -17.74 -0.41 -3.44
N PRO A 411 -17.34 -1.30 -4.37
CA PRO A 411 -16.17 -1.07 -5.19
C PRO A 411 -16.41 0.08 -6.18
N SER A 412 -15.37 0.89 -6.41
CA SER A 412 -15.46 1.99 -7.36
C SER A 412 -15.72 1.49 -8.79
N GLY A 413 -14.96 0.55 -9.34
CA GLY A 413 -15.17 0.06 -10.72
C GLY A 413 -16.33 -0.91 -10.88
N GLY A 414 -16.97 -1.36 -9.79
CA GLY A 414 -18.02 -2.37 -9.83
C GLY A 414 -17.56 -3.77 -10.25
N GLY A 415 -16.25 -3.98 -10.42
CA GLY A 415 -15.65 -5.29 -10.68
C GLY A 415 -15.53 -6.11 -9.40
N LYS A 416 -15.50 -7.44 -9.53
CA LYS A 416 -15.33 -8.37 -8.39
C LYS A 416 -13.96 -8.23 -7.72
N ASP A 417 -12.93 -7.85 -8.47
CA ASP A 417 -11.54 -7.74 -7.99
C ASP A 417 -11.15 -6.30 -7.56
N ASP A 418 -12.09 -5.35 -7.59
CA ASP A 418 -11.79 -3.96 -7.24
C ASP A 418 -11.68 -3.78 -5.72
N ILE A 419 -10.67 -3.01 -5.29
CA ILE A 419 -10.52 -2.61 -3.89
C ILE A 419 -11.62 -1.61 -3.51
N THR A 420 -12.23 -1.83 -2.34
CA THR A 420 -13.19 -0.90 -1.72
C THR A 420 -12.48 0.03 -0.76
N MET A 421 -13.07 1.19 -0.46
CA MET A 421 -12.48 2.10 0.53
C MET A 421 -12.38 1.42 1.91
N ASN A 422 -13.35 0.58 2.27
CA ASN A 422 -13.33 -0.19 3.52
C ASN A 422 -12.09 -1.11 3.61
N ASN A 423 -11.70 -1.75 2.51
CA ASN A 423 -10.50 -2.59 2.49
C ASN A 423 -9.23 -1.78 2.79
N VAL A 424 -9.15 -0.53 2.29
CA VAL A 424 -8.04 0.39 2.57
C VAL A 424 -8.01 0.74 4.07
N PHE A 425 -9.16 1.07 4.67
CA PHE A 425 -9.26 1.33 6.11
C PHE A 425 -8.82 0.14 6.96
N ILE A 426 -9.30 -1.06 6.64
CA ILE A 426 -8.92 -2.28 7.35
C ILE A 426 -7.41 -2.51 7.22
N MET A 427 -6.86 -2.36 6.02
CA MET A 427 -5.42 -2.56 5.79
C MET A 427 -4.57 -1.55 6.55
N LEU A 428 -4.96 -0.26 6.60
CA LEU A 428 -4.25 0.73 7.42
C LEU A 428 -4.24 0.38 8.92
N ILE A 429 -5.34 -0.18 9.44
CA ILE A 429 -5.39 -0.66 10.83
C ILE A 429 -4.48 -1.87 11.00
N VAL A 430 -4.50 -2.81 10.04
CA VAL A 430 -3.60 -3.97 10.01
C VAL A 430 -2.13 -3.52 9.98
N ASP A 431 -1.78 -2.51 9.19
CA ASP A 431 -0.42 -1.94 9.13
C ASP A 431 0.04 -1.45 10.50
N VAL A 432 -0.81 -0.66 11.19
CA VAL A 432 -0.50 -0.17 12.54
C VAL A 432 -0.21 -1.32 13.49
N VAL A 433 -1.05 -2.36 13.51
CA VAL A 433 -0.87 -3.51 14.39
C VAL A 433 0.36 -4.32 13.99
N PHE A 434 0.49 -4.66 12.70
CA PHE A 434 1.55 -5.48 12.16
C PHE A 434 2.93 -4.85 12.37
N TYR A 435 3.11 -3.59 11.95
CA TYR A 435 4.38 -2.91 12.12
C TYR A 435 4.70 -2.65 13.60
N MET A 436 3.70 -2.42 14.46
CA MET A 436 3.94 -2.21 15.88
C MET A 436 4.42 -3.49 16.58
N LEU A 437 3.78 -4.62 16.26
CA LEU A 437 4.22 -5.94 16.71
C LEU A 437 5.61 -6.28 16.17
N PHE A 438 5.86 -5.99 14.89
CA PHE A 438 7.16 -6.16 14.26
C PHE A 438 8.25 -5.32 14.96
N THR A 439 7.97 -4.06 15.27
CA THR A 439 8.88 -3.18 16.02
C THR A 439 9.17 -3.73 17.41
N CYS A 440 8.15 -4.17 18.14
CA CYS A 440 8.32 -4.75 19.48
C CYS A 440 9.12 -6.06 19.43
N TYR A 441 8.90 -6.89 18.41
CA TYR A 441 9.68 -8.10 18.17
C TYR A 441 11.15 -7.77 17.86
N MET A 442 11.40 -6.86 16.92
CA MET A 442 12.74 -6.46 16.52
C MET A 442 13.52 -5.75 17.63
N ASP A 443 12.84 -5.07 18.56
CA ASP A 443 13.48 -4.47 19.74
C ASP A 443 14.15 -5.52 20.65
N HIS A 444 13.61 -6.74 20.71
CA HIS A 444 14.21 -7.84 21.45
C HIS A 444 15.34 -8.53 20.66
N VAL A 445 15.24 -8.58 19.34
CA VAL A 445 16.23 -9.23 18.47
C VAL A 445 17.46 -8.34 18.27
N ASN A 446 17.26 -7.04 18.05
CA ASN A 446 18.31 -6.07 17.77
C ASN A 446 18.19 -4.80 18.65
N PRO A 447 18.36 -4.89 19.98
CA PRO A 447 18.26 -3.74 20.89
C PRO A 447 19.36 -2.69 20.71
N GLY A 448 20.41 -2.95 19.92
CA GLY A 448 21.50 -2.00 19.65
C GLY A 448 22.82 -2.36 20.35
N LYS A 449 23.71 -1.37 20.52
CA LYS A 449 25.07 -1.57 21.06
C LYS A 449 25.09 -1.90 22.56
N TYR A 450 24.10 -1.42 23.30
CA TYR A 450 24.05 -1.49 24.77
C TYR A 450 23.02 -2.47 25.33
N GLY A 451 22.21 -3.10 24.46
CA GLY A 451 21.16 -4.04 24.89
C GLY A 451 21.52 -5.50 24.61
N VAL A 452 20.93 -6.41 25.38
CA VAL A 452 21.16 -7.86 25.28
C VAL A 452 20.32 -8.45 24.15
N ARG A 453 20.97 -8.91 23.08
CA ARG A 453 20.30 -9.54 21.91
C ARG A 453 19.66 -10.88 22.29
N LYS A 454 18.37 -11.05 22.02
CA LYS A 454 17.71 -12.37 22.04
C LYS A 454 17.85 -13.06 20.67
N SER A 455 17.88 -14.40 20.66
CA SER A 455 17.92 -15.19 19.43
C SER A 455 16.68 -14.92 18.57
N PHE A 456 16.82 -14.92 17.23
CA PHE A 456 15.72 -14.67 16.28
C PHE A 456 14.51 -15.60 16.52
N LEU A 457 14.76 -16.86 16.87
CA LEU A 457 13.69 -17.83 17.15
C LEU A 457 13.19 -17.80 18.61
N PHE A 458 13.47 -16.75 19.40
CA PHE A 458 13.05 -16.68 20.80
C PHE A 458 11.55 -16.94 21.04
N PRO A 459 10.58 -16.42 20.26
CA PRO A 459 9.17 -16.76 20.49
C PRO A 459 8.87 -18.24 20.21
N ILE A 460 9.50 -18.85 19.20
CA ILE A 460 9.34 -20.28 18.90
C ILE A 460 10.03 -21.14 19.97
N LYS A 461 11.17 -20.71 20.50
CA LYS A 461 11.85 -21.36 21.63
C LYS A 461 11.06 -21.23 22.93
N ALA A 462 10.40 -20.10 23.16
CA ALA A 462 9.49 -19.91 24.30
C ALA A 462 8.22 -20.75 24.15
N LEU A 463 7.66 -20.87 22.94
CA LEU A 463 6.54 -21.75 22.64
C LEU A 463 6.93 -23.23 22.80
N PHE A 464 8.10 -23.63 22.31
CA PHE A 464 8.66 -24.98 22.51
C PHE A 464 9.01 -25.26 23.97
N LYS A 465 9.50 -24.28 24.74
CA LYS A 465 9.75 -24.40 26.20
C LYS A 465 8.44 -24.41 27.01
N PHE A 466 7.38 -23.77 26.51
CA PHE A 466 6.05 -23.86 27.11
C PHE A 466 5.39 -25.21 26.84
N LEU A 467 5.61 -25.77 25.64
CA LEU A 467 5.17 -27.12 25.25
C LEU A 467 6.02 -28.23 25.89
N ARG A 468 7.30 -27.96 26.14
CA ARG A 468 8.23 -28.85 26.82
C ARG A 468 8.28 -28.47 28.28
N ARG A 469 7.40 -29.08 29.08
CA ARG A 469 7.43 -29.04 30.54
C ARG A 469 8.73 -29.68 31.02
N ASP A 470 9.82 -28.93 30.97
CA ASP A 470 11.10 -29.38 31.52
C ASP A 470 10.97 -29.40 33.04
N ASN A 471 11.20 -30.59 33.60
CA ASN A 471 11.30 -30.81 35.02
C ASN A 471 12.35 -29.85 35.59
N ASN A 472 11.93 -29.07 36.60
CA ASN A 472 12.81 -28.24 37.39
C ASN A 472 13.98 -29.08 37.90
N VAL A 473 15.18 -28.83 37.37
CA VAL A 473 16.41 -29.23 38.05
C VAL A 473 16.61 -28.18 39.14
N GLU A 474 16.24 -28.53 40.36
CA GLU A 474 16.70 -27.83 41.55
C GLU A 474 18.22 -27.89 41.57
N VAL A 475 18.86 -26.77 41.23
CA VAL A 475 20.27 -26.57 41.53
C VAL A 475 20.32 -26.33 43.04
N GLY A 476 20.66 -27.38 43.78
CA GLY A 476 20.91 -27.31 45.21
C GLY A 476 21.95 -26.22 45.49
N ALA A 477 21.48 -25.14 46.11
CA ALA A 477 22.33 -24.06 46.60
C ALA A 477 23.09 -24.57 47.83
N ALA A 478 24.25 -25.16 47.61
CA ALA A 478 25.26 -25.25 48.65
C ALA A 478 25.75 -23.83 48.93
N THR A 479 25.23 -23.21 49.99
CA THR A 479 25.73 -21.95 50.53
C THR A 479 27.15 -22.14 51.05
N VAL A 480 28.13 -21.83 50.22
CA VAL A 480 29.51 -21.67 50.68
C VAL A 480 29.60 -20.30 51.35
N HIS A 481 29.63 -20.28 52.68
CA HIS A 481 29.99 -19.10 53.46
C HIS A 481 31.47 -18.78 53.19
N LEU A 482 31.72 -17.85 52.27
CA LEU A 482 33.04 -17.25 52.09
C LEU A 482 33.18 -16.06 53.05
N GLN A 483 34.32 -16.03 53.73
CA GLN A 483 34.74 -15.04 54.73
C GLN A 483 34.35 -13.62 54.35
N ASN A 484 33.62 -12.97 55.26
CA ASN A 484 33.26 -11.57 55.20
C ASN A 484 34.50 -10.72 54.88
N VAL A 485 34.46 -10.00 53.76
CA VAL A 485 35.27 -8.80 53.59
C VAL A 485 34.76 -7.82 54.63
N GLU A 486 35.59 -7.57 55.65
CA GLU A 486 35.47 -6.57 56.74
C GLU A 486 34.05 -6.23 57.23
N GLU A 487 33.75 -6.56 58.50
CA GLU A 487 32.53 -6.11 59.17
C GLU A 487 32.42 -4.58 59.09
N GLY A 488 31.41 -4.10 58.36
CA GLY A 488 31.18 -2.67 58.19
C GLY A 488 31.00 -2.02 59.55
N HIS A 489 31.84 -1.04 59.84
CA HIS A 489 31.92 -0.29 61.11
C HIS A 489 30.61 0.44 61.50
N GLY A 490 29.55 -0.30 61.82
CA GLY A 490 28.24 0.23 62.24
C GLY A 490 27.40 0.90 61.15
N TYR A 491 27.81 0.84 59.88
CA TYR A 491 27.07 1.46 58.76
C TYR A 491 25.96 0.54 58.24
N LYS A 492 24.82 1.15 57.85
CA LYS A 492 23.69 0.41 57.26
C LYS A 492 24.08 -0.16 55.91
N LYS A 493 23.78 -1.45 55.65
CA LYS A 493 23.96 -2.08 54.33
C LYS A 493 23.11 -1.35 53.28
N GLY A 494 23.75 -0.91 52.19
CA GLY A 494 23.10 -0.27 51.05
C GLY A 494 22.75 -1.26 49.94
N ILE A 495 23.69 -2.13 49.57
CA ILE A 495 23.52 -3.22 48.60
C ILE A 495 24.16 -4.47 49.19
N GLU A 496 23.42 -5.59 49.22
CA GLU A 496 23.90 -6.90 49.64
C GLU A 496 23.88 -7.83 48.42
N ILE A 497 25.03 -8.39 48.08
CA ILE A 497 25.22 -9.29 46.96
C ILE A 497 25.50 -10.67 47.56
N ILE A 498 24.69 -11.67 47.21
CA ILE A 498 24.80 -13.02 47.75
C ILE A 498 24.93 -14.00 46.58
N ASN A 499 26.02 -14.75 46.55
CA ASN A 499 26.29 -15.85 45.62
C ASN A 499 26.06 -15.48 44.14
N LEU A 500 26.46 -14.26 43.75
CA LEU A 500 26.26 -13.77 42.39
C LEU A 500 27.12 -14.58 41.42
N CYS A 501 26.47 -15.33 40.52
CA CYS A 501 27.14 -16.09 39.47
C CYS A 501 26.66 -15.61 38.09
N LYS A 502 27.60 -15.39 37.17
CA LYS A 502 27.31 -15.07 35.77
C LYS A 502 28.24 -15.86 34.85
N ARG A 503 27.64 -16.74 34.05
CA ARG A 503 28.30 -17.53 33.00
C ARG A 503 27.89 -17.07 31.61
N TYR A 504 28.85 -16.90 30.70
CA TYR A 504 28.63 -16.65 29.27
C TYR A 504 29.01 -17.90 28.50
N SER A 505 28.01 -18.65 28.02
CA SER A 505 28.21 -19.94 27.33
C SER A 505 29.13 -20.86 28.14
N SER A 506 30.38 -21.05 27.73
CA SER A 506 31.38 -21.89 28.41
C SER A 506 32.22 -21.18 29.45
N LYS A 507 32.25 -19.84 29.49
CA LYS A 507 33.14 -19.07 30.37
C LYS A 507 32.39 -18.50 31.57
N VAL A 508 32.86 -18.79 32.78
CA VAL A 508 32.37 -18.15 34.00
C VAL A 508 33.01 -16.76 34.10
N ALA A 509 32.18 -15.72 34.17
CA ALA A 509 32.63 -14.32 34.26
C ALA A 509 32.53 -13.76 35.67
N VAL A 510 31.60 -14.26 36.48
CA VAL A 510 31.50 -14.01 37.92
C VAL A 510 31.13 -15.34 38.55
N ASP A 511 31.84 -15.77 39.59
CA ASP A 511 31.55 -17.03 40.27
C ASP A 511 31.38 -16.77 41.76
N ASN A 512 30.21 -17.12 42.28
CA ASN A 512 29.85 -17.06 43.70
C ASN A 512 30.29 -15.76 44.43
N LEU A 513 30.12 -14.59 43.80
CA LEU A 513 30.50 -13.32 44.40
C LEU A 513 29.49 -12.93 45.48
N SER A 514 29.95 -12.86 46.72
CA SER A 514 29.19 -12.33 47.86
C SER A 514 29.92 -11.12 48.43
N MET A 515 29.25 -9.97 48.51
CA MET A 515 29.81 -8.78 49.15
C MET A 515 28.70 -7.84 49.64
N ASP A 516 29.03 -7.11 50.70
CA ASP A 516 28.21 -6.04 51.24
C ASP A 516 28.78 -4.67 50.85
N ILE A 517 27.91 -3.77 50.42
CA ILE A 517 28.22 -2.37 50.13
C ILE A 517 27.45 -1.52 51.13
N TYR A 518 28.17 -0.77 51.96
CA TYR A 518 27.60 0.03 53.04
C TYR A 518 27.24 1.44 52.59
N GLN A 519 26.20 2.02 53.21
CA GLN A 519 25.84 3.43 53.01
C GLN A 519 26.95 4.36 53.50
N ASN A 520 27.11 5.50 52.83
CA ASN A 520 28.12 6.53 53.16
C ASN A 520 29.59 6.09 53.03
N GLN A 521 29.87 4.99 52.32
CA GLN A 521 31.22 4.57 51.96
C GLN A 521 31.44 4.61 50.45
N ILE A 522 32.68 4.92 50.04
CA ILE A 522 33.10 4.81 48.64
C ILE A 522 33.67 3.41 48.44
N THR A 523 32.91 2.54 47.79
CA THR A 523 33.38 1.21 47.41
C THR A 523 33.98 1.24 46.01
N VAL A 524 35.23 0.79 45.86
CA VAL A 524 35.92 0.73 44.58
C VAL A 524 36.17 -0.73 44.20
N LEU A 525 35.68 -1.14 43.03
CA LEU A 525 35.88 -2.50 42.50
C LEU A 525 37.16 -2.54 41.65
N LEU A 526 38.25 -3.11 42.20
CA LEU A 526 39.56 -3.23 41.53
C LEU A 526 39.83 -4.68 41.11
N GLY A 527 40.67 -4.85 40.08
CA GLY A 527 41.04 -6.18 39.57
C GLY A 527 41.63 -6.12 38.16
N HIS A 528 42.24 -7.21 37.70
CA HIS A 528 42.84 -7.29 36.37
C HIS A 528 41.80 -7.21 35.24
N ASN A 529 42.23 -6.91 34.01
CA ASN A 529 41.37 -6.97 32.83
C ASN A 529 40.84 -8.41 32.67
N GLY A 530 39.51 -8.56 32.55
CA GLY A 530 38.86 -9.88 32.48
C GLY A 530 38.42 -10.48 33.82
N ALA A 531 38.70 -9.85 34.98
CA ALA A 531 38.28 -10.32 36.31
C ALA A 531 36.76 -10.26 36.59
N GLY A 532 35.92 -9.94 35.59
CA GLY A 532 34.47 -9.87 35.77
C GLY A 532 33.92 -8.54 36.28
N LYS A 533 34.75 -7.52 36.59
CA LYS A 533 34.33 -6.21 37.12
C LYS A 533 33.11 -5.58 36.42
N SER A 534 33.22 -5.38 35.11
CA SER A 534 32.14 -4.78 34.30
C SER A 534 30.90 -5.69 34.24
N THR A 535 31.10 -7.01 34.29
CA THR A 535 30.01 -8.00 34.34
C THR A 535 29.27 -7.89 35.67
N THR A 536 29.97 -7.87 36.80
CA THR A 536 29.41 -7.67 38.14
C THR A 536 28.56 -6.40 38.18
N MET A 537 29.12 -5.27 37.74
CA MET A 537 28.38 -4.00 37.68
C MET A 537 27.15 -4.08 36.77
N SER A 538 27.24 -4.75 35.62
CA SER A 538 26.11 -4.89 34.69
C SER A 538 24.99 -5.77 35.25
N VAL A 539 25.30 -6.77 36.09
CA VAL A 539 24.27 -7.58 36.73
C VAL A 539 23.59 -6.79 37.85
N ILE A 540 24.37 -6.10 38.70
CA ILE A 540 23.83 -5.26 39.79
C ILE A 540 22.93 -4.14 39.25
N THR A 541 23.32 -3.54 38.12
CA THR A 541 22.55 -2.46 37.47
C THR A 541 21.37 -2.95 36.62
N GLY A 542 21.17 -4.27 36.51
CA GLY A 542 20.03 -4.85 35.79
C GLY A 542 20.16 -4.88 34.25
N LEU A 543 21.35 -4.58 33.69
CA LEU A 543 21.63 -4.72 32.24
C LEU A 543 21.52 -6.17 31.77
N TYR A 544 21.93 -7.12 32.61
CA TYR A 544 21.80 -8.56 32.35
C TYR A 544 20.72 -9.17 33.25
N TRP A 545 19.45 -9.01 32.85
CA TRP A 545 18.32 -9.63 33.55
C TRP A 545 17.95 -11.00 32.94
N HIS A 546 17.80 -12.03 33.79
CA HIS A 546 17.25 -13.33 33.37
C HIS A 546 15.77 -13.40 33.79
N PRO A 547 14.83 -13.74 32.89
CA PRO A 547 13.40 -13.79 33.21
C PRO A 547 12.95 -14.95 34.10
N ASP A 548 13.85 -15.82 34.53
CA ASP A 548 13.50 -17.16 35.03
C ASP A 548 13.69 -17.30 36.55
N GLN A 549 13.57 -16.22 37.32
CA GLN A 549 13.50 -16.29 38.79
C GLN A 549 12.29 -15.51 39.30
N HIS A 550 11.14 -16.16 39.21
CA HIS A 550 10.02 -15.97 40.13
C HIS A 550 9.70 -17.30 40.78
#